data_AF-A0A225SQH4-F1
#
_entry.id   AF-A0A225SQH4-F1
#
_cell.length_a   1.000
_cell.length_b   1.000
_cell.length_c   1.000
_cell.angle_alpha   90.00
_cell.angle_beta   90.00
_cell.angle_gamma   90.00
#
_symmetry.space_group_name_H-M   'P 1'
#
loop_
_entity.id
_entity.type
_entity.pdbx_description
1 polymer ?
#
loop_
_entity_poly.entity_id
_entity_poly.type
_entity_poly.pdbx_seq_one_letter_code
_entity_poly.pdbx_strand_id
1 'polypeptide(L)'
;MNSLSLRSPSSGFTLLEILVSLAIVILLAGLGWNGYRHVVQKARRAEGRAAVLQVLLQQERQHAYQHRYKSFQPGSTGHGFKWYSGATPQASAYALSARACEDEDLSSCVLVMATPGGSGVNTAYEDDRCGVLQADSRGNRRAGGPDCW
;
A
#
# COMPACT_ATOMS: atom_id res chain seq x y z
N MET A 1 -5.23 -32.36 -69.85
CA MET A 1 -4.59 -32.60 -68.53
C MET A 1 -5.36 -31.74 -67.53
N ASN A 2 -6.42 -32.28 -66.93
CA ASN A 2 -7.24 -31.52 -65.98
C ASN A 2 -6.74 -31.86 -64.57
N SER A 3 -6.03 -30.93 -63.93
CA SER A 3 -5.65 -31.09 -62.52
C SER A 3 -6.88 -30.89 -61.64
N LEU A 4 -7.28 -31.94 -60.94
CA LEU A 4 -8.24 -31.86 -59.85
C LEU A 4 -7.54 -31.18 -58.67
N SER A 5 -7.80 -29.89 -58.49
CA SER A 5 -7.40 -29.15 -57.30
C SER A 5 -8.27 -29.61 -56.13
N LEU A 6 -7.70 -30.43 -55.25
CA LEU A 6 -8.34 -30.84 -53.99
C LEU A 6 -8.39 -29.62 -53.07
N ARG A 7 -9.60 -29.08 -52.87
CA ARG A 7 -9.84 -28.07 -51.83
C ARG A 7 -9.58 -28.70 -50.47
N SER A 8 -8.56 -28.20 -49.76
CA SER A 8 -8.38 -28.48 -48.35
C SER A 8 -9.62 -27.97 -47.59
N PRO A 9 -10.27 -28.79 -46.75
CA PRO A 9 -11.35 -28.31 -45.91
C PRO A 9 -10.79 -27.21 -45.01
N SER A 10 -11.36 -26.02 -45.08
CA SER A 10 -11.09 -24.95 -44.13
C SER A 10 -11.52 -25.45 -42.74
N SER A 11 -10.54 -25.77 -41.89
CA SER A 11 -10.75 -26.15 -40.49
C SER A 11 -11.18 -24.91 -39.71
N GLY A 12 -12.47 -24.59 -39.75
CA GLY A 12 -13.07 -23.58 -38.90
C GLY A 12 -13.18 -24.08 -37.46
N PHE A 13 -12.87 -23.21 -36.50
CA PHE A 13 -13.13 -23.47 -35.08
C PHE A 13 -14.60 -23.82 -34.87
N THR A 14 -14.87 -24.93 -34.18
CA THR A 14 -16.24 -25.30 -33.84
C THR A 14 -16.77 -24.41 -32.72
N LEU A 15 -18.09 -24.18 -32.70
CA LEU A 15 -18.73 -23.43 -31.62
C LEU A 15 -18.50 -24.10 -30.25
N LEU A 16 -18.39 -25.44 -30.24
CA LEU A 16 -18.04 -26.21 -29.05
C LEU A 16 -16.63 -25.89 -28.54
N GLU A 17 -15.66 -25.75 -29.44
CA GLU A 17 -14.27 -25.48 -29.10
C GLU A 17 -14.09 -24.08 -28.50
N ILE A 18 -14.83 -23.09 -29.01
CA ILE A 18 -14.89 -21.76 -28.38
C ILE A 18 -15.57 -21.83 -27.01
N LEU A 19 -16.67 -22.58 -26.86
CA LEU A 19 -17.32 -22.74 -25.55
C LEU A 19 -16.40 -23.39 -24.50
N VAL A 20 -15.66 -24.43 -24.88
CA VAL A 20 -14.70 -25.10 -23.98
C VAL A 20 -13.55 -24.17 -23.63
N SER A 21 -12.98 -23.46 -24.61
CA SER A 21 -11.91 -22.50 -24.38
C SER A 21 -12.34 -21.38 -23.43
N LEU A 22 -13.55 -20.85 -23.61
CA LEU A 22 -14.11 -19.79 -22.77
C LEU A 22 -14.39 -20.29 -21.35
N ALA A 23 -14.88 -21.53 -21.21
CA ALA A 23 -15.06 -22.16 -19.91
C ALA A 23 -13.74 -22.32 -19.14
N ILE A 24 -12.65 -22.70 -19.82
CA ILE A 24 -11.32 -22.80 -19.22
C ILE A 24 -10.81 -21.41 -18.78
N VAL A 25 -10.99 -20.37 -19.61
CA VAL A 25 -10.58 -19.00 -19.26
C VAL A 25 -11.33 -18.49 -18.03
N ILE A 26 -12.64 -18.71 -17.94
CA ILE A 26 -13.44 -18.32 -16.76
C ILE A 26 -12.96 -19.05 -15.51
N LEU A 27 -12.68 -20.36 -15.62
CA LEU A 27 -12.19 -21.16 -14.51
C LEU A 27 -10.82 -20.65 -14.00
N LEU A 28 -9.89 -20.37 -14.91
CA LEU A 28 -8.58 -19.83 -14.57
C LEU A 28 -8.65 -18.41 -13.99
N ALA A 29 -9.52 -17.56 -14.55
CA ALA A 29 -9.73 -16.21 -14.04
C ALA A 29 -10.28 -16.22 -12.61
N GLY A 30 -11.19 -17.15 -12.29
CA GLY A 30 -11.72 -17.33 -10.94
C GLY A 30 -10.67 -17.74 -9.90
N LEU A 31 -9.70 -18.59 -10.30
CA LEU A 31 -8.67 -19.09 -9.40
C LEU A 31 -7.48 -18.12 -9.24
N GLY A 32 -7.14 -17.32 -10.26
CA GLY A 32 -5.94 -16.49 -10.26
C GLY A 32 -6.03 -15.18 -9.46
N TRP A 33 -7.23 -14.67 -9.18
CA TRP A 33 -7.40 -13.29 -8.69
C TRP A 33 -6.97 -13.07 -7.24
N ASN A 34 -7.17 -14.04 -6.34
CA ASN A 34 -7.01 -13.82 -4.90
C ASN A 34 -5.54 -13.72 -4.44
N GLY A 35 -4.62 -14.46 -5.06
CA GLY A 35 -3.22 -14.50 -4.62
C GLY A 35 -2.49 -13.16 -4.77
N TYR A 36 -2.76 -12.43 -5.85
CA TYR A 36 -2.04 -11.19 -6.16
C TYR A 36 -2.36 -10.06 -5.15
N ARG A 37 -3.62 -9.95 -4.70
CA ARG A 37 -4.04 -8.88 -3.79
C ARG A 37 -3.34 -8.97 -2.43
N HIS A 38 -3.14 -10.18 -1.90
CA HIS A 38 -2.46 -10.38 -0.62
C HIS A 38 -0.99 -9.98 -0.65
N VAL A 39 -0.28 -10.30 -1.75
CA VAL A 39 1.13 -9.91 -1.91
C VAL A 39 1.27 -8.40 -1.96
N VAL A 40 0.40 -7.74 -2.73
CA VAL A 40 0.39 -6.26 -2.82
C VAL A 40 0.08 -5.64 -1.47
N GLN A 41 -0.93 -6.12 -0.74
CA GLN A 41 -1.24 -5.60 0.60
C GLN A 41 -0.07 -5.75 1.57
N LYS A 42 0.60 -6.91 1.58
CA LYS A 42 1.79 -7.13 2.41
C LYS A 42 2.92 -6.15 2.06
N ALA A 43 3.16 -5.93 0.77
CA ALA A 43 4.14 -4.95 0.30
C ALA A 43 3.78 -3.53 0.74
N ARG A 44 2.50 -3.13 0.64
CA ARG A 44 2.04 -1.80 1.09
C ARG A 44 2.16 -1.62 2.60
N ARG A 45 1.88 -2.65 3.41
CA ARG A 45 2.12 -2.61 4.85
C ARG A 45 3.60 -2.42 5.17
N ALA A 46 4.48 -3.15 4.49
CA ALA A 46 5.92 -2.99 4.65
C ALA A 46 6.38 -1.57 4.26
N GLU A 47 5.84 -1.01 3.17
CA GLU A 47 6.06 0.37 2.74
C GLU A 47 5.63 1.37 3.83
N GLY A 48 4.43 1.19 4.42
CA GLY A 48 3.94 2.02 5.52
C GLY A 48 4.84 1.96 6.76
N ARG A 49 5.22 0.76 7.21
CA ARG A 49 6.14 0.57 8.35
C ARG A 49 7.49 1.23 8.11
N ALA A 50 8.06 1.03 6.92
CA ALA A 50 9.32 1.67 6.56
C ALA A 50 9.22 3.19 6.59
N ALA A 51 8.12 3.75 6.07
CA ALA A 51 7.91 5.19 6.05
C ALA A 51 7.74 5.79 7.46
N VAL A 52 7.03 5.09 8.36
CA VAL A 52 6.92 5.48 9.78
C VAL A 52 8.31 5.54 10.43
N LEU A 53 9.11 4.49 10.26
CA LEU A 53 10.47 4.44 10.83
C LEU A 53 11.38 5.52 10.24
N GLN A 54 11.27 5.81 8.94
CA GLN A 54 12.02 6.89 8.31
C GLN A 54 11.66 8.26 8.90
N VAL A 55 10.37 8.54 9.11
CA VAL A 55 9.92 9.79 9.74
C VAL A 55 10.40 9.85 11.18
N LEU A 56 10.31 8.76 11.95
CA LEU A 56 10.85 8.71 13.32
C LEU A 56 12.35 9.03 13.35
N LEU A 57 13.16 8.43 12.46
CA LEU A 57 14.58 8.75 12.37
C LEU A 57 14.84 10.22 12.05
N GLN A 58 14.03 10.84 11.18
CA GLN A 58 14.12 12.26 10.89
C GLN A 58 13.73 13.11 12.11
N GLN A 59 12.72 12.69 12.86
CA GLN A 59 12.27 13.35 14.09
C GLN A 59 13.34 13.28 15.19
N GLU A 60 13.99 12.14 15.38
CA GLU A 60 15.11 12.00 16.33
C GLU A 60 16.28 12.91 15.97
N ARG A 61 16.64 12.98 14.67
CA ARG A 61 17.66 13.94 14.22
C ARG A 61 17.27 15.37 14.53
N GLN A 62 16.01 15.74 14.29
CA GLN A 62 15.57 17.09 14.62
C GLN A 62 15.56 17.36 16.12
N HIS A 63 15.14 16.40 16.94
CA HIS A 63 15.16 16.51 18.40
C HIS A 63 16.60 16.70 18.91
N ALA A 64 17.57 15.98 18.34
CA ALA A 64 18.98 16.18 18.67
C ALA A 64 19.49 17.61 18.38
N TYR A 65 18.93 18.31 17.39
CA TYR A 65 19.33 19.69 17.05
C TYR A 65 18.48 20.78 17.73
N GLN A 66 17.18 20.56 17.90
CA GLN A 66 16.21 21.57 18.32
C GLN A 66 15.58 21.26 19.69
N HIS A 67 15.96 20.15 20.33
CA HIS A 67 15.39 19.63 21.58
C HIS A 67 13.86 19.47 21.56
N ARG A 68 13.28 19.35 20.36
CA ARG A 68 11.84 19.22 20.18
C ARG A 68 11.50 18.50 18.89
N TYR A 69 10.54 17.59 18.98
CA TYR A 69 9.87 16.98 17.83
C TYR A 69 8.90 17.98 17.18
N LYS A 70 8.43 17.67 15.97
CA LYS A 70 7.41 18.47 15.28
C LYS A 70 6.21 17.62 14.91
N SER A 71 5.03 18.08 15.31
CA SER A 71 3.77 17.54 14.80
C SER A 71 3.53 17.99 13.36
N PHE A 72 2.92 17.14 12.56
CA PHE A 72 2.44 17.49 11.23
C PHE A 72 1.25 16.62 10.83
N GLN A 73 0.45 17.14 9.91
CA GLN A 73 -0.69 16.44 9.31
C GLN A 73 -0.44 16.18 7.83
N PRO A 74 -1.08 15.16 7.23
CA PRO A 74 -1.00 14.90 5.80
C PRO A 74 -1.35 16.14 4.99
N GLY A 75 -0.60 16.40 3.91
CA GLY A 75 -0.84 17.54 3.02
C GLY A 75 -0.35 18.90 3.54
N SER A 76 0.12 18.99 4.80
CA SER A 76 0.76 20.23 5.27
C SER A 76 2.12 20.45 4.57
N THR A 77 2.58 21.70 4.51
CA THR A 77 3.90 22.06 3.97
C THR A 77 4.72 22.79 5.04
N GLY A 78 6.03 22.94 4.84
CA GLY A 78 6.89 23.71 5.75
C GLY A 78 7.37 22.99 7.02
N HIS A 79 6.96 21.74 7.26
CA HIS A 79 7.42 20.95 8.41
C HIS A 79 8.70 20.12 8.14
N GLY A 80 9.08 19.93 6.87
CA GLY A 80 10.35 19.28 6.48
C GLY A 80 10.35 17.75 6.55
N PHE A 81 9.20 17.12 6.80
CA PHE A 81 9.05 15.66 6.82
C PHE A 81 8.23 15.19 5.61
N LYS A 82 8.45 13.94 5.23
CA LYS A 82 7.64 13.27 4.21
C LYS A 82 6.32 12.82 4.85
N TRP A 83 5.18 13.21 4.27
CA TRP A 83 3.85 12.86 4.78
C TRP A 83 3.17 11.69 4.02
N TYR A 84 3.89 10.99 3.15
CA TYR A 84 3.35 9.90 2.34
C TYR A 84 4.36 8.74 2.22
N SER A 85 3.88 7.50 2.05
CA SER A 85 4.76 6.31 2.08
C SER A 85 5.61 6.13 0.82
N GLY A 86 5.02 6.34 -0.36
CA GLY A 86 5.57 5.99 -1.67
C GLY A 86 6.43 7.08 -2.31
N ALA A 87 6.69 6.96 -3.61
CA ALA A 87 7.50 7.95 -4.35
C ALA A 87 6.76 9.29 -4.55
N THR A 88 5.45 9.23 -4.76
CA THR A 88 4.56 10.39 -4.87
C THR A 88 3.35 10.20 -3.98
N PRO A 89 2.66 11.28 -3.58
CA PRO A 89 1.45 11.16 -2.78
C PRO A 89 0.42 10.22 -3.42
N GLN A 90 0.14 10.35 -4.72
CA GLN A 90 -0.85 9.55 -5.45
C GLN A 90 -0.50 8.06 -5.54
N ALA A 91 0.79 7.71 -5.55
CA ALA A 91 1.25 6.33 -5.58
C ALA A 91 1.37 5.69 -4.18
N SER A 92 1.17 6.50 -3.12
CA SER A 92 1.33 6.08 -1.73
C SER A 92 0.08 5.39 -1.23
N ALA A 93 0.28 4.29 -0.52
CA ALA A 93 -0.80 3.59 0.16
C ALA A 93 -1.15 4.22 1.50
N TYR A 94 -0.18 4.85 2.18
CA TYR A 94 -0.39 5.44 3.50
C TYR A 94 -0.08 6.93 3.52
N ALA A 95 -0.94 7.69 4.20
CA ALA A 95 -0.71 9.06 4.63
C ALA A 95 -0.07 9.07 6.03
N LEU A 96 1.03 9.80 6.19
CA LEU A 96 1.78 9.89 7.43
C LEU A 96 1.42 11.16 8.18
N SER A 97 1.43 11.06 9.51
CA SER A 97 1.25 12.17 10.43
C SER A 97 2.11 11.97 11.66
N ALA A 98 2.41 13.06 12.37
CA ALA A 98 3.08 13.02 13.65
C ALA A 98 2.37 13.91 14.66
N ARG A 99 2.25 13.43 15.89
CA ARG A 99 1.67 14.16 17.03
C ARG A 99 2.41 13.82 18.31
N ALA A 100 2.15 14.56 19.38
CA ALA A 100 2.62 14.18 20.70
C ALA A 100 2.00 12.83 21.12
N CYS A 101 2.74 12.08 21.94
CA CYS A 101 2.20 10.90 22.60
C CYS A 101 1.08 11.30 23.57
N GLU A 102 0.25 10.33 23.95
CA GLU A 102 -0.84 10.57 24.88
C GLU A 102 -0.30 11.05 26.23
N ASP A 103 -0.89 12.13 26.75
CA ASP A 103 -0.48 12.80 28.00
C ASP A 103 0.99 13.28 28.06
N GLU A 104 1.64 13.46 26.91
CA GLU A 104 3.03 13.91 26.81
C GLU A 104 3.17 15.11 25.85
N ASP A 105 4.33 15.77 25.89
CA ASP A 105 4.67 16.87 24.98
C ASP A 105 5.69 16.43 23.90
N LEU A 106 5.73 17.18 22.79
CA LEU A 106 6.69 17.01 21.69
C LEU A 106 8.15 17.24 22.11
N SER A 107 8.43 17.70 23.32
CA SER A 107 9.77 17.69 23.90
C SER A 107 10.21 16.29 24.34
N SER A 108 9.26 15.43 24.71
CA SER A 108 9.52 14.13 25.35
C SER A 108 9.20 12.95 24.43
N CYS A 109 8.09 13.01 23.70
CA CYS A 109 7.64 11.88 22.89
C CYS A 109 6.89 12.33 21.63
N VAL A 110 7.16 11.63 20.52
CA VAL A 110 6.44 11.78 19.27
C VAL A 110 5.86 10.43 18.84
N LEU A 111 4.61 10.46 18.42
CA LEU A 111 3.90 9.34 17.81
C LEU A 111 3.74 9.62 16.32
N VAL A 112 4.29 8.72 15.50
CA VAL A 112 4.15 8.75 14.05
C VAL A 112 3.11 7.71 13.63
N MET A 113 2.17 8.11 12.80
CA MET A 113 1.03 7.30 12.37
C MET A 113 0.97 7.26 10.85
N ALA A 114 0.77 6.07 10.28
CA ALA A 114 0.48 5.83 8.88
C ALA A 114 -0.97 5.37 8.75
N THR A 115 -1.82 6.25 8.22
CA THR A 115 -3.23 5.97 7.95
C THR A 115 -3.36 5.42 6.53
N PRO A 116 -4.00 4.26 6.32
CA PRO A 116 -4.22 3.70 4.99
C PRO A 116 -5.19 4.61 4.22
N GLY A 117 -4.82 4.97 3.00
CA GLY A 117 -5.61 5.88 2.16
C GLY A 117 -5.74 7.29 2.74
N GLY A 118 -6.73 8.03 2.23
CA GLY A 118 -7.07 9.39 2.67
C GLY A 118 -6.79 10.50 1.66
N SER A 119 -7.25 11.71 1.98
CA SER A 119 -7.10 12.89 1.12
C SER A 119 -5.62 13.24 0.93
N GLY A 120 -5.15 13.12 -0.30
CA GLY A 120 -3.75 13.42 -0.68
C GLY A 120 -2.91 12.18 -0.99
N VAL A 121 -3.37 10.97 -0.69
CA VAL A 121 -2.74 9.71 -1.14
C VAL A 121 -3.72 8.87 -1.97
N ASN A 122 -3.44 7.58 -2.18
CA ASN A 122 -4.35 6.69 -2.89
C ASN A 122 -5.64 6.44 -2.07
N THR A 123 -6.74 7.07 -2.47
CA THR A 123 -8.04 6.93 -1.81
C THR A 123 -8.68 5.55 -1.96
N ALA A 124 -8.25 4.74 -2.92
CA ALA A 124 -8.78 3.40 -3.14
C ALA A 124 -8.04 2.32 -2.32
N TYR A 125 -6.98 2.69 -1.59
CA TYR A 125 -6.28 1.76 -0.71
C TYR A 125 -6.90 1.76 0.67
N GLU A 126 -7.38 0.59 1.08
CA GLU A 126 -7.92 0.33 2.41
C GLU A 126 -7.24 -0.91 3.00
N ASP A 127 -7.07 -0.91 4.31
CA ASP A 127 -6.50 -2.02 5.06
C ASP A 127 -7.29 -2.24 6.35
N ASP A 128 -8.50 -2.78 6.22
CA ASP A 128 -9.41 -2.98 7.36
C ASP A 128 -8.82 -3.89 8.44
N ARG A 129 -7.90 -4.79 8.07
CA ARG A 129 -7.26 -5.70 9.01
C ARG A 129 -6.22 -5.01 9.88
N CYS A 130 -5.35 -4.19 9.28
CA CYS A 130 -4.24 -3.58 10.01
C CYS A 130 -4.47 -2.13 10.41
N GLY A 131 -5.39 -1.44 9.74
CA GLY A 131 -5.73 -0.05 10.00
C GLY A 131 -4.50 0.85 10.04
N VAL A 132 -4.49 1.76 11.01
CA VAL A 132 -3.41 2.73 11.20
C VAL A 132 -2.19 2.06 11.83
N LEU A 133 -1.04 2.17 11.17
CA LEU A 133 0.26 1.71 11.69
C LEU A 133 0.91 2.83 12.48
N GLN A 134 1.27 2.58 13.74
CA GLN A 134 1.75 3.62 14.66
C GLN A 134 3.04 3.19 15.37
N ALA A 135 4.02 4.09 15.46
CA ALA A 135 5.17 3.88 16.31
C ALA A 135 5.60 5.19 17.00
N ASP A 136 6.07 5.07 18.25
CA ASP A 136 6.59 6.19 19.02
C ASP A 136 8.12 6.22 19.10
N SER A 137 8.68 7.33 19.57
CA SER A 137 10.13 7.51 19.79
C SER A 137 10.73 6.54 20.82
N ARG A 138 9.90 5.90 21.66
CA ARG A 138 10.33 4.90 22.66
C ARG A 138 10.38 3.48 22.10
N GLY A 139 10.00 3.29 20.83
CA GLY A 139 9.99 2.00 20.16
C GLY A 139 8.71 1.20 20.36
N ASN A 140 7.67 1.77 20.98
CA ASN A 140 6.35 1.12 21.02
C ASN A 140 5.75 1.13 19.62
N ARG A 141 5.21 -0.02 19.21
CA ARG A 141 4.62 -0.23 17.88
C ARG A 141 3.21 -0.76 18.05
N ARG A 142 2.24 -0.14 17.38
CA ARG A 142 0.82 -0.49 17.46
C ARG A 142 0.18 -0.44 16.09
N ALA A 143 -0.69 -1.39 15.80
CA ALA A 143 -1.52 -1.39 14.60
C ALA A 143 -2.98 -1.62 15.01
N GLY A 144 -3.91 -1.40 14.09
CA GLY A 144 -5.33 -1.65 14.31
C GLY A 144 -5.67 -3.13 14.51
N GLY A 145 -4.85 -4.06 14.01
CA GLY A 145 -5.07 -5.50 14.16
C GLY A 145 -3.82 -6.31 14.54
N PRO A 146 -4.00 -7.60 14.85
CA PRO A 146 -2.91 -8.50 15.25
C PRO A 146 -1.98 -8.82 14.06
N ASP A 147 -0.69 -9.02 14.36
CA ASP A 147 0.38 -9.37 13.42
C ASP A 147 0.58 -8.37 12.26
N CYS A 148 0.30 -7.10 12.54
CA CYS A 148 0.35 -6.01 11.56
C CYS A 148 1.60 -5.14 11.64
N TRP A 149 2.54 -5.47 12.53
CA TRP A 149 3.87 -4.85 12.65
C TRP A 149 5.01 -5.76 12.19
#